data_AF-A0A1W2D4S3-F1
#
_entry.id   AF-A0A1W2D4S3-F1
#
_cell.length_a   1.000
_cell.length_b   1.000
_cell.length_c   1.000
_cell.angle_alpha   90.00
_cell.angle_beta   90.00
_cell.angle_gamma   90.00
#
_symmetry.space_group_name_H-M   'P 1'
#
loop_
_entity.id
_entity.type
_entity.pdbx_description
1 polymer ?
#
loop_
_entity_poly.entity_id
_entity_poly.type
_entity_poly.pdbx_seq_one_letter_code
_entity_poly.pdbx_strand_id
1 'polypeptide(L)' 'MDQNVIVEENGKLILASDYLFSSPSTAAGIVMGRSANGLIEWKTKDGKTLKNIENE' A
#
# COMPACT_ATOMS: atom_id res chain seq x y z
N MET A 1 -22.06 6.12 3.67
CA MET A 1 -21.41 6.34 2.37
C MET A 1 -20.57 5.11 2.12
N ASP A 2 -21.11 4.15 1.37
CA ASP A 2 -20.40 2.95 0.97
C ASP A 2 -19.44 3.33 -0.15
N GLN A 3 -18.22 3.73 0.23
CA GLN A 3 -17.15 3.92 -0.74
C GLN A 3 -16.69 2.53 -1.19
N ASN A 4 -16.88 2.21 -2.47
CA ASN A 4 -16.25 1.03 -3.08
C ASN A 4 -14.75 1.28 -3.21
N VAL A 5 -14.02 0.99 -2.13
CA VAL A 5 -12.56 1.14 -2.06
C VAL A 5 -11.85 0.19 -3.01
N ILE A 6 -12.42 -1.02 -3.20
CA ILE A 6 -11.90 -2.04 -4.12
C ILE A 6 -12.99 -2.37 -5.13
N VAL A 7 -12.65 -2.36 -6.41
CA VAL A 7 -13.51 -2.77 -7.52
C VAL A 7 -12.88 -3.93 -8.28
N GLU A 8 -13.69 -4.84 -8.78
CA GLU A 8 -13.23 -5.89 -9.68
C GLU A 8 -13.33 -5.40 -11.12
N GLU A 9 -12.21 -5.41 -11.86
CA GLU A 9 -12.16 -5.04 -13.26
C GLU A 9 -11.29 -6.06 -14.02
N ASN A 10 -11.87 -6.70 -15.05
CA ASN A 10 -11.17 -7.68 -15.90
C ASN A 10 -10.47 -8.81 -15.10
N GLY A 11 -11.10 -9.30 -14.02
CA GLY A 11 -10.55 -10.34 -13.15
C GLY A 11 -9.42 -9.88 -12.24
N LYS A 12 -9.24 -8.56 -12.07
CA LYS A 12 -8.27 -7.95 -11.15
C LYS A 12 -9.01 -7.11 -10.11
N LEU A 13 -8.45 -7.05 -8.91
CA LEU A 13 -8.93 -6.15 -7.86
C LEU A 13 -8.17 -4.83 -7.94
N ILE A 14 -8.89 -3.73 -8.09
CA ILE A 14 -8.35 -2.37 -8.23
C ILE A 14 -8.76 -1.54 -7.01
N LEU A 15 -7.77 -0.93 -6.36
CA LEU A 15 -7.99 0.11 -5.34
C LEU A 15 -8.46 1.38 -6.06
N ALA A 16 -9.77 1.63 -6.06
CA ALA A 16 -10.43 2.68 -6.83
C ALA A 16 -10.66 3.98 -6.05
N SER A 17 -10.33 4.00 -4.76
CA SER A 17 -10.44 5.18 -3.91
C SER A 17 -9.30 5.21 -2.91
N ASP A 18 -8.93 6.42 -2.50
CA ASP A 18 -7.93 6.62 -1.47
C ASP A 18 -8.39 5.94 -0.17
N TYR A 19 -7.50 5.14 0.41
CA TYR A 19 -7.76 4.43 1.64
C TYR A 19 -6.61 4.60 2.63
N LEU A 20 -6.93 5.10 3.82
CA LEU A 20 -5.96 5.26 4.89
C LEU A 20 -5.84 3.95 5.67
N PHE A 21 -4.79 3.19 5.40
CA PHE A 21 -4.48 1.97 6.15
C PHE A 21 -4.00 2.28 7.56
N SER A 22 -4.24 1.35 8.49
CA SER A 22 -3.77 1.46 9.88
C SER A 22 -2.26 1.42 10.04
N SER A 23 -1.53 0.89 9.05
CA SER A 23 -0.07 0.91 9.02
C SER A 23 0.48 0.78 7.59
N PRO A 24 1.74 1.20 7.35
CA PRO A 24 2.42 0.98 6.08
C PRO A 24 2.52 -0.51 5.71
N SER A 25 2.70 -1.39 6.69
CA SER A 25 2.78 -2.85 6.47
C SER A 25 1.43 -3.45 6.07
N THR A 26 0.32 -2.95 6.62
CA THR A 26 -1.02 -3.36 6.22
C THR A 26 -1.27 -3.01 4.75
N ALA A 27 -0.92 -1.78 4.34
CA ALA A 27 -1.02 -1.36 2.95
C ALA A 27 -0.18 -2.27 2.03
N ALA A 28 1.09 -2.51 2.40
CA ALA A 28 2.00 -3.34 1.62
C ALA A 28 1.49 -4.78 1.49
N GLY A 29 0.91 -5.33 2.56
CA GLY A 29 0.39 -6.69 2.56
C GLY A 29 -0.83 -6.86 1.65
N ILE A 30 -1.72 -5.87 1.63
CA ILE A 30 -2.88 -5.86 0.72
C ILE A 30 -2.43 -5.77 -0.73
N VAL A 31 -1.50 -4.87 -1.05
CA VAL A 31 -1.02 -4.68 -2.44
C VAL A 31 -0.23 -5.88 -2.95
N MET A 32 0.58 -6.52 -2.09
CA MET A 32 1.44 -7.64 -2.49
C MET A 32 0.84 -9.03 -2.31
N GLY A 33 -0.31 -9.15 -1.64
CA GLY A 33 -0.96 -10.44 -1.37
C GLY A 33 -0.17 -11.37 -0.44
N ARG A 34 0.75 -10.83 0.37
CA ARG A 34 1.56 -11.58 1.33
C ARG A 34 1.94 -10.70 2.52
N SER A 35 2.42 -11.30 3.61
CA SER A 35 3.04 -10.54 4.70
C SER A 35 4.22 -9.72 4.17
N ALA A 36 4.26 -8.43 4.53
CA ALA A 36 5.19 -7.47 3.98
C ALA A 36 5.62 -6.41 5.00
N ASN A 37 6.89 -6.00 4.94
CA ASN A 37 7.41 -4.93 5.78
C ASN A 37 7.28 -3.58 5.05
N GLY A 38 6.24 -2.81 5.38
CA GLY A 38 5.97 -1.54 4.71
C GLY A 38 7.13 -0.54 4.78
N LEU A 39 7.94 -0.58 5.84
CA LEU A 39 9.07 0.34 5.99
C LEU A 39 10.19 0.09 4.95
N ILE A 40 10.27 -1.11 4.38
CA ILE A 40 11.27 -1.51 3.38
C ILE A 40 10.68 -1.51 1.96
N GLU A 41 9.43 -1.92 1.84
CA GLU A 41 8.76 -2.13 0.55
C GLU A 41 8.34 -0.82 -0.11
N TRP A 42 7.91 0.17 0.68
CA TRP A 42 7.59 1.50 0.16
C TRP A 42 8.87 2.29 -0.10
N LYS A 43 9.04 2.75 -1.35
CA LYS A 43 10.23 3.47 -1.80
C LYS A 43 9.87 4.71 -2.60
N THR A 44 10.70 5.74 -2.49
CA THR A 44 10.64 6.90 -3.39
C THR A 44 11.10 6.49 -4.79
N LYS A 45 10.91 7.41 -5.76
CA LYS A 45 11.42 7.23 -7.14
C LYS A 45 12.94 7.02 -7.19
N ASP A 46 13.67 7.56 -6.21
CA ASP A 46 15.13 7.42 -6.07
C ASP A 46 15.55 6.13 -5.33
N GLY A 47 14.59 5.27 -4.97
CA GLY A 47 14.84 3.99 -4.30
C GLY A 47 15.00 4.07 -2.78
N LYS A 48 14.88 5.26 -2.19
CA LYS A 48 14.96 5.46 -0.73
C LYS A 48 13.73 4.84 -0.04
N THR A 49 13.96 4.01 0.97
CA THR A 49 12.87 3.33 1.69
C THR A 49 12.13 4.26 2.64
N LEU A 50 10.87 3.95 2.96
CA LEU A 50 10.11 4.69 3.98
C LEU A 50 10.84 4.73 5.32
N LYS A 51 11.51 3.64 5.71
CA LYS A 51 12.37 3.60 6.90
C LYS A 51 13.44 4.69 6.88
N ASN A 52 14.06 4.94 5.72
CA ASN A 52 15.10 5.96 5.63
C ASN A 52 14.54 7.37 5.76
N ILE A 53 13.30 7.60 5.33
CA ILE A 53 12.63 8.90 5.43
C ILE A 53 12.24 9.19 6.89
N GLU A 54 11.78 8.18 7.64
CA GLU A 54 11.39 8.36 9.05
C GLU A 54 12.58 8.55 10.01
N ASN A 55 13.79 8.20 9.59
CA ASN A 55 15.01 8.32 10.40
C ASN A 55 15.91 9.49 9.98
N GLU A 56 15.39 10.39 9.13
CA GLU A 56 15.99 11.70 8.83
C GLU A 56 15.44 12.78 9.74
#